data_AF-A0A218PBU4-F1
#
_entry.id   AF-A0A218PBU4-F1
#
_cell.length_a   1.000
_cell.length_b   1.000
_cell.length_c   1.000
_cell.angle_alpha   90.00
_cell.angle_beta   90.00
_cell.angle_gamma   90.00
#
_symmetry.space_group_name_H-M   'P 1'
#
loop_
_entity.id
_entity.type
_entity.pdbx_description
1 polymer ?
#
loop_
_entity_poly.entity_id
_entity_poly.type
_entity_poly.pdbx_seq_one_letter_code
_entity_poly.pdbx_strand_id
1 'polypeptide(L)' 'MELTIRRKAFLEDLPGLVERAVRDYGIGLRKIVIEEDEKGCYTVFITYGVSKSRPYSSP' A
#
# COMPACT_ATOMS: atom_id res chain seq x y z
N MET A 1 6.37 6.10 12.62
CA MET A 1 4.96 5.69 12.75
C MET A 1 4.67 4.77 11.58
N GLU A 2 3.93 3.70 11.81
CA GLU A 2 3.54 2.76 10.75
C GLU A 2 2.05 2.94 10.46
N LEU A 3 1.71 3.05 9.19
CA LEU A 3 0.34 3.18 8.72
C LEU A 3 0.01 1.96 7.87
N THR A 4 -1.15 1.37 8.13
CA THR A 4 -1.66 0.26 7.34
C THR A 4 -2.96 0.70 6.68
N ILE A 5 -2.98 0.66 5.35
CA ILE A 5 -4.20 0.92 4.57
C ILE A 5 -4.78 -0.40 4.07
N ARG A 6 -6.11 -0.49 4.07
CA ARG A 6 -6.86 -1.63 3.53
C ARG A 6 -7.53 -1.22 2.23
N ARG A 7 -7.27 -1.94 1.15
CA ARG A 7 -7.99 -1.79 -0.12
C ARG A 7 -8.60 -3.11 -0.55
N LYS A 8 -9.81 -3.03 -1.12
CA LYS A 8 -10.42 -4.15 -1.84
C LYS A 8 -10.10 -3.99 -3.32
N ALA A 9 -9.64 -5.07 -3.94
CA ALA A 9 -9.34 -5.14 -5.36
C ALA A 9 -9.72 -6.51 -5.93
N PHE A 10 -9.95 -6.55 -7.23
CA PHE A 10 -10.09 -7.79 -7.98
C PHE A 10 -8.70 -8.31 -8.40
N LEU A 11 -8.60 -9.58 -8.77
CA LEU A 11 -7.34 -10.20 -9.19
C LEU A 11 -6.66 -9.45 -10.34
N GLU A 12 -7.46 -8.94 -11.28
CA GLU A 12 -6.97 -8.21 -12.45
C GLU A 12 -6.35 -6.84 -12.09
N ASP A 13 -6.82 -6.21 -11.00
CA ASP A 13 -6.35 -4.88 -10.58
C ASP A 13 -5.23 -4.96 -9.53
N LEU A 14 -5.06 -6.13 -8.90
CA LEU A 14 -4.02 -6.44 -7.91
C LEU A 14 -2.60 -6.02 -8.34
N PRO A 15 -2.10 -6.38 -9.53
CA PRO A 15 -0.75 -5.96 -9.97
C PRO A 15 -0.63 -4.44 -10.09
N GLY A 16 -1.64 -3.77 -10.65
CA GLY A 16 -1.64 -2.31 -10.78
C GLY A 16 -1.70 -1.59 -9.43
N LEU A 17 -2.40 -2.16 -8.46
CA LEU A 17 -2.47 -1.64 -7.10
C LEU A 17 -1.14 -1.77 -6.36
N VAL A 18 -0.45 -2.91 -6.51
CA VAL A 18 0.89 -3.11 -5.94
C VAL A 18 1.89 -2.16 -6.58
N GLU A 19 1.88 -2.00 -7.90
CA GLU A 19 2.77 -1.06 -8.60
C GLU A 19 2.56 0.38 -8.09
N ARG A 20 1.30 0.82 -7.95
CA ARG A 20 0.99 2.14 -7.38
C ARG A 20 1.47 2.27 -5.95
N ALA A 21 1.29 1.24 -5.11
CA ALA A 21 1.76 1.25 -3.72
C ALA A 21 3.29 1.35 -3.63
N VAL A 22 4.00 0.59 -4.47
CA VAL A 22 5.47 0.67 -4.55
C VAL A 22 5.90 2.04 -5.05
N ARG A 23 5.19 2.62 -6.03
CA ARG A 23 5.52 3.96 -6.55
C ARG A 23 5.25 5.09 -5.55
N ASP A 24 4.15 5.01 -4.83
CA ASP A 24 3.69 6.06 -3.90
C ASP A 24 4.47 6.01 -2.58
N TYR A 25 4.65 4.82 -2.02
CA TYR A 25 5.33 4.64 -0.74
C TYR A 25 6.83 4.39 -0.89
N GLY A 26 7.29 3.86 -2.02
CA GLY A 26 8.72 3.66 -2.34
C GLY A 26 9.49 2.98 -1.21
N ILE A 27 10.55 3.65 -0.75
CA ILE A 27 11.40 3.23 0.38
C ILE A 27 10.66 3.12 1.73
N GLY A 28 9.48 3.74 1.83
CA GLY A 28 8.62 3.67 3.00
C GLY A 28 7.74 2.43 3.03
N LEU A 29 7.59 1.70 1.91
CA LEU A 29 6.82 0.47 1.88
C LEU A 29 7.47 -0.59 2.79
N ARG A 30 6.70 -1.11 3.75
CA ARG A 30 7.19 -2.07 4.75
C ARG A 30 6.70 -3.48 4.48
N LYS A 31 5.41 -3.62 4.19
CA LYS A 31 4.76 -4.92 4.02
C LYS A 31 3.54 -4.77 3.12
N ILE A 32 3.31 -5.76 2.27
CA ILE A 32 2.04 -5.93 1.56
C ILE A 32 1.52 -7.32 1.92
N VAL A 33 0.27 -7.38 2.38
CA VAL A 33 -0.45 -8.63 2.66
C VAL A 33 -1.68 -8.68 1.76
N ILE A 34 -1.90 -9.79 1.10
CA ILE A 34 -3.05 -9.98 0.21
C ILE A 34 -3.84 -11.16 0.79
N GLU A 35 -5.07 -10.89 1.21
CA GLU A 35 -6.00 -11.91 1.71
C GLU A 35 -7.12 -12.11 0.69
N GLU A 36 -7.36 -13.36 0.29
CA GLU A 36 -8.45 -13.74 -0.62
C GLU A 36 -9.69 -14.09 0.21
N ASP A 37 -10.83 -13.54 -0.19
CA ASP A 37 -12.15 -13.85 0.37
C ASP A 37 -12.84 -14.92 -0.50
N GLU A 38 -13.74 -15.73 0.08
CA GLU A 38 -14.44 -16.85 -0.61
C GLU A 38 -15.22 -16.44 -1.88
N LYS A 39 -15.41 -15.15 -2.11
CA LYS A 39 -16.05 -14.56 -3.29
C LYS A 39 -15.09 -14.15 -4.42
N GLY A 40 -13.79 -14.46 -4.31
CA GLY A 40 -12.78 -14.02 -5.28
C GLY A 40 -12.43 -12.53 -5.16
N CYS A 41 -12.70 -11.92 -4.01
CA CYS A 41 -12.31 -10.55 -3.68
C CYS A 41 -10.98 -10.57 -2.92
N TYR A 42 -10.05 -9.71 -3.29
CA TYR A 42 -8.76 -9.61 -2.62
C TYR A 42 -8.73 -8.37 -1.74
N THR A 43 -8.44 -8.58 -0.46
CA THR A 43 -8.12 -7.50 0.47
C THR A 43 -6.60 -7.32 0.50
N VAL A 44 -6.14 -6.18 0.02
CA VAL A 44 -4.72 -5.80 0.07
C VAL A 44 -4.49 -4.87 1.25
N PHE A 45 -3.63 -5.29 2.16
CA PHE A 45 -3.12 -4.50 3.27
C PHE A 45 -1.73 -3.99 2.92
N ILE A 46 -1.58 -2.68 2.85
CA ILE A 46 -0.29 -2.04 2.58
C ILE A 46 0.15 -1.35 3.85
N THR A 47 1.21 -1.87 4.46
CA THR A 47 1.87 -1.24 5.59
C THR A 47 3.07 -0.46 5.07
N TYR A 48 3.14 0.81 5.43
CA TYR A 48 4.26 1.69 5.12
C TYR A 48 4.67 2.49 6.35
N GLY A 49 5.98 2.73 6.46
CA GLY A 49 6.56 3.57 7.49
C GLY A 49 6.57 5.02 7.02
N VAL A 50 5.95 5.91 7.79
CA VAL A 50 6.26 7.34 7.71
C VAL A 50 7.58 7.58 8.44
N SER A 51 8.68 7.37 7.70
CA SER A 51 9.95 8.00 8.01
C SER A 51 9.76 9.49 7.81
N LYS A 52 9.94 10.31 8.87
CA LYS A 52 9.89 11.77 8.78
C LYS A 52 11.00 12.30 7.87
N SER A 53 10.90 12.12 6.57
CA SER A 53 11.47 13.07 5.63
C SER A 53 10.55 14.27 5.70
N ARG A 54 11.02 15.28 6.45
CA ARG A 54 10.36 16.53 6.79
C ARG A 54 9.44 17.04 5.66
N PRO A 55 8.32 17.70 6.00
CA PRO A 55 7.54 18.40 4.99
C PRO A 55 8.48 19.32 4.22
N TYR A 56 8.28 19.40 2.91
CA TYR A 56 8.78 20.52 2.13
C TYR A 56 8.36 21.80 2.84
N SER A 57 9.28 22.36 3.62
CA SER A 57 9.26 23.75 4.01
C SER A 57 9.75 24.47 2.76
N SER A 58 8.83 24.74 1.84
CA SER A 58 9.12 25.69 0.77
C SER A 58 9.33 27.07 1.40
N PRO A 59 10.38 27.80 1.00
CA PRO A 59 10.70 29.14 1.49
C PRO A 59 9.66 30.20 1.08
#